data_AF-A0A0P7BZN8-F1
#
_entry.id   AF-A0A0P7BZN8-F1
#
_cell.length_a   1.000
_cell.length_b   1.000
_cell.length_c   1.000
_cell.angle_alpha   90.00
_cell.angle_beta   90.00
_cell.angle_gamma   90.00
#
_symmetry.space_group_name_H-M   'P 1'
#
loop_
_entity.id
_entity.type
_entity.pdbx_description
1 polymer ?
#
loop_
_entity_poly.entity_id
_entity_poly.type
_entity_poly.pdbx_seq_one_letter_code
_entity_poly.pdbx_strand_id
1 'polypeptide(L)'
;MIDTPLATLYQSLDQHRPANLEALLAGVSLLLPILDAIPNAAIFIKDPAARYVLANNTLVQRCGLKRLQPLLGKTSAEVFPAQLGPGYTEQDRRVLKEGLVLEDQLELHLYGSREPGWCLTHKRPLYNRAGEIIGLVGISVDLQSAADSHPAYQRLAAVDEHIRRHFHQPISMGELTRIAGISVAQLERYCKRVFHLTPRQMIHKARLEHAHRLLHSELPITEVAMCCGYTDHSAFSRQFKQLTGFTPRQYRQATSAQLA
;
A
#
# COMPACT_ATOMS: atom_id res chain seq x y z
N MET A 1 -7.98 -37.20 -14.86
CA MET A 1 -7.09 -37.05 -13.69
C MET A 1 -5.77 -36.52 -14.19
N ILE A 2 -5.45 -35.27 -13.87
CA ILE A 2 -4.15 -34.68 -14.20
C ILE A 2 -3.32 -34.79 -12.93
N ASP A 3 -2.67 -35.94 -12.72
CA ASP A 3 -1.56 -36.08 -11.79
C ASP A 3 -0.31 -35.58 -12.50
N THR A 4 -0.06 -34.28 -12.46
CA THR A 4 1.24 -33.72 -12.83
C THR A 4 1.94 -33.16 -11.59
N PRO A 5 3.30 -33.20 -11.56
CA PRO A 5 4.11 -32.60 -10.49
C PRO A 5 3.73 -31.13 -10.16
N LEU A 6 3.15 -30.43 -11.13
CA LEU A 6 2.64 -29.07 -11.02
C LEU A 6 1.42 -28.92 -10.10
N ALA A 7 0.54 -29.92 -10.02
CA ALA A 7 -0.60 -29.91 -9.11
C ALA A 7 -0.13 -30.04 -7.64
N THR A 8 0.92 -30.84 -7.42
CA THR A 8 1.57 -31.01 -6.12
C THR A 8 2.31 -29.74 -5.69
N LEU A 9 2.94 -29.01 -6.62
CA LEU A 9 3.61 -27.72 -6.38
C LEU A 9 2.68 -26.66 -5.78
N TYR A 10 1.44 -26.55 -6.25
CA TYR A 10 0.45 -25.61 -5.70
C TYR A 10 0.00 -25.97 -4.28
N GLN A 11 -0.11 -27.27 -3.98
CA GLN A 11 -0.48 -27.77 -2.65
C GLN A 11 0.68 -27.73 -1.64
N SER A 12 1.91 -27.50 -2.10
CA SER A 12 3.14 -27.63 -1.30
C SER A 12 4.16 -26.52 -1.55
N LEU A 13 3.72 -25.27 -1.74
CA LEU A 13 4.62 -24.12 -1.91
C LEU A 13 5.64 -24.01 -0.77
N ASP A 14 5.28 -24.42 0.46
CA ASP A 14 6.20 -24.46 1.60
C ASP A 14 7.26 -25.57 1.52
N GLN A 15 6.99 -26.67 0.80
CA GLN A 15 7.95 -27.76 0.60
C GLN A 15 8.99 -27.43 -0.47
N HIS A 16 8.72 -26.41 -1.31
CA HIS A 16 9.59 -25.97 -2.40
C HIS A 16 10.33 -24.67 -2.07
N ARG A 17 10.48 -24.34 -0.78
CA ARG A 17 11.24 -23.16 -0.36
C ARG A 17 12.69 -23.21 -0.89
N PRO A 18 13.25 -22.06 -1.29
CA PRO A 18 14.62 -21.98 -1.76
C PRO A 18 15.61 -22.25 -0.61
N ALA A 19 16.85 -22.62 -0.93
CA ALA A 19 17.90 -22.73 0.08
C ALA A 19 18.32 -21.36 0.64
N ASN A 20 18.37 -20.34 -0.23
CA ASN A 20 18.75 -18.98 0.11
C ASN A 20 18.12 -17.98 -0.89
N LEU A 21 18.32 -16.68 -0.65
CA LEU A 21 17.74 -15.62 -1.48
C LEU A 21 18.27 -15.65 -2.92
N GLU A 22 19.55 -15.97 -3.11
CA GLU A 22 20.15 -16.05 -4.45
C GLU A 22 19.51 -17.13 -5.32
N ALA A 23 19.26 -18.31 -4.75
CA ALA A 23 18.56 -19.40 -5.44
C ALA A 23 17.13 -19.01 -5.85
N LEU A 24 16.43 -18.23 -5.01
CA LEU A 24 15.12 -17.68 -5.36
C LEU A 24 15.22 -16.67 -6.51
N LEU A 25 16.17 -15.74 -6.43
CA LEU A 25 16.37 -14.69 -7.43
C LEU A 25 16.74 -15.27 -8.80
N ALA A 26 17.56 -16.33 -8.84
CA ALA A 26 17.88 -17.04 -10.07
C ALA A 26 16.62 -17.54 -10.81
N GLY A 27 15.63 -18.06 -10.08
CA GLY A 27 14.36 -18.48 -10.67
C GLY A 27 13.43 -17.30 -11.02
N VAL A 28 13.24 -16.35 -10.10
CA VAL A 28 12.29 -15.24 -10.26
C VAL A 28 12.74 -14.24 -11.33
N SER A 29 14.05 -14.04 -11.51
CA SER A 29 14.59 -13.11 -12.53
C SER A 29 14.18 -13.47 -13.95
N LEU A 30 13.98 -14.77 -14.25
CA LEU A 30 13.47 -15.24 -15.54
C LEU A 30 12.03 -14.79 -15.81
N LEU A 31 11.27 -14.49 -14.75
CA LEU A 31 9.89 -14.00 -14.83
C LEU A 31 9.82 -12.47 -14.86
N LEU A 32 10.93 -11.75 -14.73
CA LEU A 32 10.90 -10.29 -14.71
C LEU A 32 10.17 -9.66 -15.91
N PRO A 33 10.34 -10.16 -17.16
CA PRO A 33 9.61 -9.61 -18.31
C PRO A 33 8.08 -9.73 -18.18
N ILE A 34 7.57 -10.80 -17.55
CA ILE A 34 6.12 -10.94 -17.32
C ILE A 34 5.65 -10.08 -16.15
N LEU A 35 6.49 -9.87 -15.13
CA LEU A 35 6.20 -8.94 -14.04
C LEU A 35 6.20 -7.47 -14.50
N ASP A 36 7.02 -7.14 -15.50
CA ASP A 36 7.07 -5.82 -16.15
C ASP A 36 5.81 -5.54 -16.99
N ALA A 37 5.12 -6.58 -17.45
CA ALA A 37 3.89 -6.45 -18.23
C ALA A 37 2.68 -6.00 -17.37
N ILE A 38 2.84 -5.84 -16.05
CA ILE A 38 1.79 -5.38 -15.13
C ILE A 38 1.96 -3.87 -14.87
N PRO A 39 1.28 -2.99 -15.62
CA PRO A 39 1.60 -1.57 -15.67
C PRO A 39 1.33 -0.80 -14.37
N ASN A 40 0.40 -1.29 -13.54
CA ASN A 40 -0.06 -0.62 -12.32
C ASN A 40 0.40 -1.30 -11.01
N ALA A 41 1.33 -2.26 -11.10
CA ALA A 41 1.85 -2.95 -9.93
C ALA A 41 3.35 -2.77 -9.83
N ALA A 42 3.82 -2.13 -8.75
CA ALA A 42 5.23 -2.17 -8.38
C ALA A 42 5.49 -3.47 -7.64
N ILE A 43 6.41 -4.30 -8.14
CA ILE A 43 6.76 -5.60 -7.58
C ILE A 43 8.23 -5.57 -7.20
N PHE A 44 8.56 -6.06 -6.01
CA PHE A 44 9.93 -6.02 -5.50
C PHE A 44 10.26 -7.17 -4.55
N ILE A 45 11.55 -7.47 -4.46
CA ILE A 45 12.14 -8.34 -3.45
C ILE A 45 13.23 -7.56 -2.73
N LYS A 46 13.30 -7.71 -1.42
CA LYS A 46 14.36 -7.14 -0.59
C LYS A 46 15.09 -8.21 0.22
N ASP A 47 16.36 -7.94 0.48
CA ASP A 47 17.21 -8.76 1.34
C ASP A 47 16.85 -8.60 2.84
N PRO A 48 17.46 -9.39 3.75
CA PRO A 48 17.22 -9.27 5.20
C PRO A 48 17.59 -7.91 5.81
N ALA A 49 18.35 -7.07 5.10
CA ALA A 49 18.67 -5.72 5.51
C ALA A 49 17.69 -4.67 4.93
N ALA A 50 16.56 -5.11 4.36
CA ALA A 50 15.55 -4.29 3.71
C ALA A 50 16.03 -3.52 2.47
N ARG A 51 17.07 -4.04 1.78
CA ARG A 51 17.60 -3.47 0.54
C ARG A 51 17.02 -4.16 -0.68
N TYR A 52 16.66 -3.38 -1.71
CA TYR A 52 16.16 -3.92 -2.97
C TYR A 52 17.19 -4.82 -3.65
N VAL A 53 16.76 -6.02 -4.02
CA VAL A 53 17.56 -6.98 -4.81
C VAL A 53 16.90 -7.33 -6.14
N LEU A 54 15.60 -7.08 -6.28
CA LEU A 54 14.86 -7.19 -7.52
C LEU A 54 13.69 -6.20 -7.48
N ALA A 55 13.40 -5.59 -8.63
CA ALA A 55 12.19 -4.81 -8.83
C ALA A 55 11.79 -4.80 -10.30
N ASN A 56 10.48 -4.75 -10.56
CA ASN A 56 9.97 -4.55 -11.90
C ASN A 56 10.10 -3.09 -12.35
N ASN A 57 9.96 -2.85 -13.65
CA ASN A 57 10.10 -1.55 -14.30
C ASN A 57 9.10 -0.52 -13.74
N THR A 58 7.91 -0.95 -13.33
CA THR A 58 6.93 -0.10 -12.68
C THR A 58 7.51 0.55 -11.42
N LEU A 59 8.16 -0.21 -10.52
CA LEU A 59 8.80 0.38 -9.34
C LEU A 59 9.97 1.31 -9.72
N VAL A 60 10.78 0.92 -10.70
CA VAL A 60 11.91 1.73 -11.19
C VAL A 60 11.42 3.12 -11.64
N GLN A 61 10.35 3.15 -12.42
CA GLN A 61 9.71 4.39 -12.89
C GLN A 61 9.08 5.19 -11.74
N ARG A 62 8.42 4.52 -10.78
CA ARG A 62 7.86 5.19 -9.59
C ARG A 62 8.94 5.91 -8.80
N CYS A 63 10.13 5.34 -8.71
CA CYS A 63 11.28 5.97 -8.05
C CYS A 63 11.96 7.06 -8.91
N GLY A 64 11.42 7.39 -10.09
CA GLY A 64 12.00 8.40 -11.00
C GLY A 64 13.30 7.94 -11.67
N LEU A 65 13.57 6.63 -11.70
CA LEU A 65 14.79 6.06 -12.27
C LEU A 65 14.53 5.55 -13.70
N LYS A 66 15.59 5.53 -14.52
CA LYS A 66 15.53 5.00 -15.90
C LYS A 66 15.86 3.51 -16.02
N ARG A 67 16.47 2.93 -14.99
CA ARG A 67 16.96 1.55 -14.96
C ARG A 67 17.05 1.04 -13.52
N LEU A 68 17.04 -0.27 -13.34
CA LEU A 68 17.03 -0.93 -12.03
C LEU A 68 18.31 -0.71 -11.22
N GLN A 69 19.48 -0.66 -11.86
CA GLN A 69 20.79 -0.66 -11.17
C GLN A 69 20.93 0.33 -9.99
N PRO A 70 20.48 1.60 -10.09
CA PRO A 70 20.61 2.57 -8.99
C PRO A 70 19.66 2.31 -7.81
N LEU A 71 18.69 1.41 -7.96
CA LEU A 71 17.76 0.96 -6.92
C LEU A 71 18.36 -0.19 -6.10
N LEU A 72 19.14 -1.06 -6.73
CA LEU A 72 19.71 -2.25 -6.09
C LEU A 72 20.63 -1.88 -4.94
N GLY A 73 20.54 -2.64 -3.84
CA GLY A 73 21.32 -2.41 -2.64
C GLY A 73 20.85 -1.24 -1.77
N LYS A 74 19.79 -0.52 -2.16
CA LYS A 74 19.24 0.58 -1.38
C LYS A 74 17.99 0.17 -0.61
N THR A 75 17.77 0.78 0.54
CA THR A 75 16.51 0.73 1.28
C THR A 75 15.48 1.68 0.68
N SER A 76 14.21 1.59 1.09
CA SER A 76 13.21 2.59 0.67
C SER A 76 13.58 4.00 1.14
N ALA A 77 14.24 4.13 2.30
CA ALA A 77 14.71 5.40 2.85
C ALA A 77 15.71 6.14 1.96
N GLU A 78 16.51 5.40 1.17
CA GLU A 78 17.55 5.94 0.30
C GLU A 78 17.07 6.23 -1.13
N VAL A 79 15.85 5.80 -1.47
CA VAL A 79 15.33 5.82 -2.85
C VAL A 79 14.13 6.73 -2.96
N PHE A 80 13.16 6.54 -2.07
CA PHE A 80 11.99 7.40 -2.03
C PHE A 80 12.41 8.75 -1.44
N PRO A 81 11.66 9.83 -1.73
CA PRO A 81 11.87 11.11 -1.06
C PRO A 81 12.05 10.89 0.45
N ALA A 82 12.93 11.67 1.08
CA ALA A 82 13.25 11.55 2.52
C ALA A 82 12.00 11.53 3.43
N GLN A 83 10.90 12.01 2.87
CA GLN A 83 9.59 12.22 3.41
C GLN A 83 8.66 11.01 3.30
N LEU A 84 9.05 9.91 2.64
CA LEU A 84 8.27 8.66 2.50
C LEU A 84 9.09 7.41 2.85
N GLY A 85 10.36 7.38 2.44
CA GLY A 85 11.19 6.17 2.50
C GLY A 85 11.44 5.55 3.89
N PRO A 86 11.70 6.34 4.96
CA PRO A 86 11.91 5.81 6.31
C PRO A 86 10.73 4.98 6.86
N GLY A 87 9.49 5.42 6.65
CA GLY A 87 8.31 4.70 7.12
C GLY A 87 8.16 3.33 6.47
N TYR A 88 8.37 3.26 5.15
CA TYR A 88 8.37 1.99 4.42
C TYR A 88 9.48 1.05 4.86
N THR A 89 10.67 1.59 5.12
CA THR A 89 11.80 0.80 5.61
C THR A 89 11.51 0.20 6.99
N GLU A 90 10.82 0.94 7.86
CA GLU A 90 10.44 0.43 9.17
C GLU A 90 9.37 -0.68 9.08
N GLN A 91 8.37 -0.52 8.21
CA GLN A 91 7.43 -1.61 7.91
C GLN A 91 8.15 -2.85 7.39
N ASP A 92 9.10 -2.68 6.45
CA ASP A 92 9.87 -3.79 5.89
C ASP A 92 10.66 -4.53 6.96
N ARG A 93 11.26 -3.80 7.92
CA ARG A 93 11.95 -4.42 9.06
C ARG A 93 11.02 -5.25 9.94
N ARG A 94 9.77 -4.82 10.12
CA ARG A 94 8.78 -5.62 10.87
C ARG A 94 8.42 -6.90 10.12
N VAL A 95 8.28 -6.84 8.79
CA VAL A 95 8.12 -8.05 7.96
C VAL A 95 9.32 -8.99 8.14
N LEU A 96 10.54 -8.45 8.10
CA LEU A 96 11.78 -9.22 8.15
C LEU A 96 12.12 -9.79 9.53
N LYS A 97 11.76 -9.08 10.60
CA LYS A 97 12.11 -9.46 12.00
C LYS A 97 10.98 -10.18 12.72
N GLU A 98 9.75 -9.72 12.55
CA GLU A 98 8.58 -10.24 13.26
C GLU A 98 7.81 -11.27 12.42
N GLY A 99 8.15 -11.43 11.13
CA GLY A 99 7.34 -12.23 10.20
C GLY A 99 5.99 -11.58 9.91
N LEU A 100 5.85 -10.27 10.13
CA LEU A 100 4.60 -9.55 9.89
C LEU A 100 4.18 -9.69 8.43
N VAL A 101 2.93 -10.05 8.21
CA VAL A 101 2.31 -10.06 6.88
C VAL A 101 1.45 -8.81 6.74
N LEU A 102 1.69 -8.05 5.68
CA LEU A 102 0.84 -6.92 5.29
C LEU A 102 -0.05 -7.37 4.12
N GLU A 103 -1.37 -7.25 4.30
CA GLU A 103 -2.37 -7.54 3.29
C GLU A 103 -3.27 -6.33 3.09
N ASP A 104 -3.50 -5.95 1.83
CA ASP A 104 -4.29 -4.79 1.45
C ASP A 104 -3.94 -3.53 2.26
N GLN A 105 -2.67 -3.31 2.58
CA GLN A 105 -2.26 -2.12 3.33
C GLN A 105 -2.39 -0.92 2.40
N LEU A 106 -3.34 -0.04 2.72
CA LEU A 106 -3.54 1.21 1.99
C LEU A 106 -2.35 2.13 2.28
N GLU A 107 -1.64 2.55 1.24
CA GLU A 107 -0.46 3.41 1.33
C GLU A 107 -0.51 4.55 0.32
N LEU A 108 -0.04 5.72 0.75
CA LEU A 108 0.11 6.89 -0.10
C LEU A 108 1.55 6.99 -0.62
N HIS A 109 1.78 6.66 -1.88
CA HIS A 109 3.09 6.75 -2.54
C HIS A 109 3.23 8.08 -3.30
N LEU A 110 4.45 8.59 -3.44
CA LEU A 110 4.78 9.68 -4.36
C LEU A 110 5.36 9.05 -5.63
N TYR A 111 4.74 9.31 -6.78
CA TYR A 111 5.22 8.80 -8.07
C TYR A 111 6.38 9.64 -8.62
N GLY A 112 6.99 9.21 -9.73
CA GLY A 112 8.10 9.93 -10.37
C GLY A 112 7.74 11.37 -10.80
N SER A 113 6.46 11.66 -11.07
CA SER A 113 5.91 13.01 -11.28
C SER A 113 5.81 13.86 -10.00
N ARG A 114 6.10 13.26 -8.85
CA ARG A 114 5.90 13.79 -7.48
C ARG A 114 4.44 14.02 -7.09
N GLU A 115 3.50 13.50 -7.88
CA GLU A 115 2.10 13.49 -7.49
C GLU A 115 1.84 12.32 -6.51
N PRO A 116 1.09 12.56 -5.43
CA PRO A 116 0.69 11.52 -4.51
C PRO A 116 -0.36 10.61 -5.15
N GLY A 117 -0.23 9.31 -4.94
CA GLY A 117 -1.29 8.37 -5.26
C GLY A 117 -1.36 7.18 -4.35
N TRP A 118 -2.53 6.56 -4.37
CA TRP A 118 -2.88 5.49 -3.46
C TRP A 118 -2.62 4.14 -4.08
N CYS A 119 -2.04 3.25 -3.29
CA CYS A 119 -1.88 1.86 -3.65
C CYS A 119 -2.30 0.94 -2.50
N LEU A 120 -2.62 -0.30 -2.86
CA LEU A 120 -2.71 -1.40 -1.91
C LEU A 120 -1.42 -2.20 -1.95
N THR A 121 -0.75 -2.22 -0.81
CA THR A 121 0.52 -2.90 -0.63
C THR A 121 0.32 -4.23 0.09
N HIS A 122 0.91 -5.27 -0.47
CA HIS A 122 1.11 -6.56 0.18
C HIS A 122 2.60 -6.76 0.41
N LYS A 123 2.96 -7.23 1.61
CA LYS A 123 4.34 -7.63 1.93
C LYS A 123 4.31 -8.93 2.69
N ARG A 124 5.16 -9.88 2.29
CA ARG A 124 5.29 -11.17 2.94
C ARG A 124 6.76 -11.52 3.16
N PRO A 125 7.09 -12.12 4.31
CA PRO A 125 8.42 -12.69 4.51
C PRO A 125 8.64 -13.85 3.54
N LEU A 126 9.86 -13.96 3.03
CA LEU A 126 10.33 -15.10 2.25
C LEU A 126 11.12 -16.01 3.18
N TYR A 127 10.77 -17.29 3.21
CA TYR A 127 11.40 -18.28 4.06
C TYR A 127 12.27 -19.25 3.26
N ASN A 128 13.40 -19.68 3.83
CA ASN A 128 14.15 -20.82 3.31
C ASN A 128 13.59 -22.16 3.82
N ARG A 129 14.21 -23.26 3.39
CA ARG A 129 13.88 -24.64 3.83
C ARG A 129 14.07 -24.87 5.34
N ALA A 130 14.94 -24.09 5.99
CA ALA A 130 15.16 -24.15 7.43
C ALA A 130 14.11 -23.34 8.23
N GLY A 131 13.19 -22.64 7.55
CA GLY A 131 12.18 -21.80 8.20
C GLY A 131 12.67 -20.41 8.58
N GLU A 132 13.84 -19.99 8.12
CA GLU A 132 14.44 -18.69 8.40
C GLU A 132 13.97 -17.65 7.37
N ILE A 133 13.76 -16.41 7.80
CA ILE A 133 13.44 -15.30 6.90
C ILE A 133 14.70 -14.90 6.14
N ILE A 134 14.68 -15.06 4.82
CA ILE A 134 15.80 -14.75 3.91
C ILE A 134 15.57 -13.48 3.09
N GLY A 135 14.44 -12.83 3.27
CA GLY A 135 14.07 -11.60 2.58
C GLY A 135 12.57 -11.33 2.69
N LEU A 136 12.08 -10.39 1.91
CA LEU A 136 10.66 -10.15 1.74
C LEU A 136 10.33 -9.97 0.26
N VAL A 137 9.10 -10.30 -0.10
CA VAL A 137 8.48 -9.94 -1.38
C VAL A 137 7.35 -8.96 -1.12
N GLY A 138 7.21 -7.98 -2.00
CA GLY A 138 6.11 -7.04 -1.94
C GLY A 138 5.56 -6.69 -3.31
N ILE A 139 4.28 -6.32 -3.30
CA ILE A 139 3.57 -5.78 -4.44
C ILE A 139 2.72 -4.59 -3.99
N SER A 140 2.81 -3.48 -4.70
CA SER A 140 2.01 -2.27 -4.47
C SER A 140 1.21 -1.95 -5.73
N VAL A 141 -0.08 -2.23 -5.69
CA VAL A 141 -1.00 -2.06 -6.82
C VAL A 141 -1.70 -0.71 -6.73
N ASP A 142 -1.58 0.12 -7.77
CA ASP A 142 -2.21 1.44 -7.80
C ASP A 142 -3.73 1.29 -7.85
N LEU A 143 -4.40 2.13 -7.06
CA LEU A 143 -5.84 2.24 -7.11
C LEU A 143 -6.23 3.01 -8.37
N GLN A 144 -6.81 2.29 -9.33
CA GLN A 144 -7.45 2.90 -10.50
C GLN A 144 -8.76 3.57 -10.10
N SER A 145 -9.18 4.60 -10.84
CA SER A 145 -10.53 5.15 -10.70
C SER A 145 -11.54 4.04 -10.97
N ALA A 146 -12.52 3.88 -10.08
CA ALA A 146 -13.49 2.80 -10.18
C ALA A 146 -14.17 2.78 -11.56
N ALA A 147 -14.24 1.60 -12.17
CA ALA A 147 -14.86 1.43 -13.47
C ALA A 147 -16.39 1.48 -13.34
N ASP A 148 -17.03 2.37 -14.11
CA ASP A 148 -18.48 2.61 -14.13
C ASP A 148 -19.33 1.40 -14.60
N SER A 149 -18.71 0.25 -14.90
CA SER A 149 -19.34 -0.89 -15.59
C SER A 149 -20.02 -1.91 -14.68
N HIS A 150 -19.90 -1.81 -13.34
CA HIS A 150 -20.49 -2.80 -12.43
C HIS A 150 -22.00 -2.51 -12.16
N PRO A 151 -22.91 -3.51 -12.18
CA PRO A 151 -24.34 -3.26 -11.91
C PRO A 151 -24.65 -2.68 -10.53
N ALA A 152 -23.78 -2.95 -9.54
CA ALA A 152 -23.87 -2.37 -8.20
C ALA A 152 -23.25 -0.96 -8.10
N TYR A 153 -22.61 -0.46 -9.16
CA TYR A 153 -21.82 0.77 -9.15
C TYR A 153 -22.64 1.97 -8.66
N GLN A 154 -23.87 2.15 -9.13
CA GLN A 154 -24.71 3.28 -8.70
C GLN A 154 -24.95 3.32 -7.18
N ARG A 155 -25.22 2.16 -6.56
CA ARG A 155 -25.45 2.06 -5.10
C ARG A 155 -24.16 2.32 -4.32
N LEU A 156 -23.04 1.86 -4.86
CA LEU A 156 -21.72 2.04 -4.26
C LEU A 156 -21.16 3.46 -4.47
N ALA A 157 -21.51 4.12 -5.58
CA ALA A 157 -21.19 5.50 -5.86
C ALA A 157 -21.89 6.43 -4.85
N ALA A 158 -23.14 6.12 -4.47
CA ALA A 158 -23.83 6.82 -3.40
C ALA A 158 -23.10 6.67 -2.04
N VAL A 159 -22.55 5.49 -1.75
CA VAL A 159 -21.71 5.26 -0.56
C VAL A 159 -20.42 6.07 -0.62
N ASP A 160 -19.69 6.02 -1.74
CA ASP A 160 -18.47 6.81 -1.95
C ASP A 160 -18.73 8.31 -1.81
N GLU A 161 -19.77 8.83 -2.45
CA GLU A 161 -20.16 10.24 -2.37
C GLU A 161 -20.52 10.63 -0.93
N HIS A 162 -21.27 9.78 -0.22
CA HIS A 162 -21.59 10.02 1.18
C HIS A 162 -20.32 10.08 2.04
N ILE A 163 -19.38 9.15 1.86
CA ILE A 163 -18.09 9.16 2.57
C ILE A 163 -17.31 10.44 2.25
N ARG A 164 -17.20 10.82 0.97
CA ARG A 164 -16.50 12.04 0.55
C ARG A 164 -17.11 13.34 1.10
N ARG A 165 -18.43 13.36 1.35
CA ARG A 165 -19.10 14.53 1.96
C ARG A 165 -19.00 14.56 3.48
N HIS A 166 -19.02 13.40 4.14
CA HIS A 166 -19.20 13.30 5.60
C HIS A 166 -17.98 12.69 6.33
N PHE A 167 -16.82 12.54 5.68
CA PHE A 167 -15.63 11.91 6.27
C PHE A 167 -15.21 12.53 7.61
N HIS A 168 -15.50 13.82 7.83
CA HIS A 168 -15.17 14.57 9.04
C HIS A 168 -16.06 14.21 10.25
N GLN A 169 -17.09 13.40 10.04
CA GLN A 169 -18.01 12.93 11.07
C GLN A 169 -17.81 11.42 11.33
N PRO A 170 -18.31 10.89 12.45
CA PRO A 170 -18.39 9.44 12.65
C PRO A 170 -19.36 8.82 11.64
N ILE A 171 -18.83 8.04 10.69
CA ILE A 171 -19.62 7.28 9.73
C ILE A 171 -19.76 5.84 10.24
N SER A 172 -20.99 5.37 10.37
CA SER A 172 -21.27 4.00 10.84
C SER A 172 -21.49 3.03 9.68
N MET A 173 -21.18 1.75 9.88
CA MET A 173 -21.49 0.72 8.88
C MET A 173 -23.00 0.62 8.62
N GLY A 174 -23.84 0.82 9.66
CA GLY A 174 -25.30 0.79 9.53
C GLY A 174 -25.84 1.88 8.60
N GLU A 175 -25.23 3.07 8.63
CA GLU A 175 -25.54 4.16 7.71
C GLU A 175 -25.18 3.80 6.27
N LEU A 176 -23.97 3.28 6.02
CA LEU A 176 -23.53 2.90 4.69
C LEU A 176 -24.37 1.76 4.09
N THR A 177 -24.76 0.77 4.91
CA THR A 177 -25.66 -0.31 4.47
C THR A 177 -27.05 0.20 4.11
N ARG A 178 -27.55 1.23 4.82
CA ARG A 178 -28.85 1.86 4.51
C ARG A 178 -28.81 2.59 3.18
N ILE A 179 -27.71 3.29 2.88
CA ILE A 179 -27.50 3.98 1.61
C ILE A 179 -27.44 2.97 0.45
N ALA A 180 -26.70 1.87 0.61
CA ALA A 180 -26.53 0.89 -0.45
C ALA A 180 -27.69 -0.12 -0.56
N GLY A 181 -28.54 -0.23 0.47
CA GLY A 181 -29.64 -1.20 0.53
C GLY A 181 -29.18 -2.66 0.58
N ILE A 182 -28.03 -2.94 1.21
CA ILE A 182 -27.39 -4.27 1.25
C ILE A 182 -26.80 -4.56 2.64
N SER A 183 -26.54 -5.84 2.92
CA SER A 183 -25.88 -6.25 4.17
C SER A 183 -24.42 -5.74 4.25
N VAL A 184 -23.86 -5.70 5.47
CA VAL A 184 -22.46 -5.32 5.72
C VAL A 184 -21.49 -6.17 4.89
N ALA A 185 -21.66 -7.50 4.90
CA ALA A 185 -20.79 -8.41 4.16
C ALA A 185 -20.85 -8.17 2.64
N GLN A 186 -22.04 -7.86 2.10
CA GLN A 186 -22.18 -7.50 0.69
C GLN A 186 -21.52 -6.16 0.39
N LEU A 187 -21.68 -5.16 1.28
CA LEU A 187 -21.06 -3.85 1.12
C LEU A 187 -19.53 -3.97 1.09
N GLU A 188 -18.93 -4.68 2.05
CA GLU A 188 -17.49 -4.92 2.07
C GLU A 188 -17.00 -5.60 0.79
N ARG A 189 -17.67 -6.68 0.38
CA ARG A 189 -17.34 -7.43 -0.83
C ARG A 189 -17.45 -6.57 -2.09
N TYR A 190 -18.50 -5.77 -2.20
CA TYR A 190 -18.75 -4.96 -3.39
C TYR A 190 -17.84 -3.72 -3.44
N CYS A 191 -17.59 -3.05 -2.32
CA CYS A 191 -16.58 -2.00 -2.26
C CYS A 191 -15.20 -2.54 -2.63
N LYS A 192 -14.81 -3.72 -2.13
CA LYS A 192 -13.56 -4.38 -2.52
C LYS A 192 -13.51 -4.76 -4.00
N ARG A 193 -14.64 -5.13 -4.60
CA ARG A 193 -14.70 -5.48 -6.03
C ARG A 193 -14.67 -4.26 -6.96
N VAL A 194 -15.30 -3.16 -6.55
CA VAL A 194 -15.51 -1.98 -7.40
C VAL A 194 -14.47 -0.89 -7.16
N PHE A 195 -14.16 -0.61 -5.90
CA PHE A 195 -13.19 0.42 -5.50
C PHE A 195 -11.84 -0.16 -5.08
N HIS A 196 -11.71 -1.48 -5.02
CA HIS A 196 -10.56 -2.17 -4.42
C HIS A 196 -10.36 -1.89 -2.92
N LEU A 197 -11.26 -1.13 -2.29
CA LEU A 197 -11.16 -0.70 -0.90
C LEU A 197 -12.31 -1.24 -0.06
N THR A 198 -12.05 -1.48 1.22
CA THR A 198 -13.13 -1.60 2.21
C THR A 198 -13.75 -0.23 2.50
N PRO A 199 -15.00 -0.15 2.98
CA PRO A 199 -15.60 1.11 3.41
C PRO A 199 -14.73 1.88 4.43
N ARG A 200 -14.10 1.16 5.37
CA ARG A 200 -13.17 1.76 6.33
C ARG A 200 -11.95 2.39 5.65
N GLN A 201 -11.37 1.70 4.66
CA GLN A 201 -10.26 2.23 3.87
C GLN A 201 -10.68 3.44 3.04
N MET A 202 -11.90 3.45 2.48
CA MET A 202 -12.45 4.62 1.78
C MET A 202 -12.58 5.83 2.71
N ILE A 203 -13.06 5.64 3.94
CA ILE A 203 -13.13 6.71 4.96
C ILE A 203 -11.72 7.22 5.29
N HIS A 204 -10.77 6.32 5.56
CA HIS A 204 -9.39 6.71 5.84
C HIS A 204 -8.75 7.47 4.69
N LYS A 205 -8.98 7.03 3.44
CA LYS A 205 -8.52 7.70 2.22
C LYS A 205 -9.06 9.13 2.15
N ALA A 206 -10.38 9.30 2.28
CA ALA A 206 -11.02 10.62 2.22
C ALA A 206 -10.51 11.58 3.31
N ARG A 207 -10.38 11.08 4.56
CA ARG A 207 -9.82 11.84 5.68
C ARG A 207 -8.39 12.28 5.42
N LEU A 208 -7.55 11.38 4.89
CA LEU A 208 -6.15 11.66 4.63
C LEU A 208 -5.94 12.62 3.46
N GLU A 209 -6.76 12.52 2.40
CA GLU A 209 -6.76 13.47 1.29
C GLU A 209 -7.11 14.88 1.75
N HIS A 210 -8.05 15.01 2.69
CA HIS A 210 -8.33 16.30 3.32
C HIS A 210 -7.17 16.76 4.21
N ALA A 211 -6.63 15.87 5.05
CA ALA A 211 -5.47 16.17 5.89
C ALA A 211 -4.28 16.68 5.07
N HIS A 212 -4.00 16.05 3.92
CA HIS A 212 -2.90 16.44 3.05
C HIS A 212 -3.03 17.91 2.59
N ARG A 213 -4.24 18.34 2.21
CA ARG A 213 -4.49 19.75 1.85
C ARG A 213 -4.27 20.69 3.03
N LEU A 214 -4.82 20.35 4.20
CA LEU A 214 -4.70 21.19 5.40
C LEU A 214 -3.27 21.22 5.97
N LEU A 215 -2.46 20.19 5.75
CA LEU A 215 -1.09 20.15 6.24
C LEU A 215 -0.18 21.16 5.52
N HIS A 216 -0.57 21.68 4.36
CA HIS A 216 0.11 22.80 3.69
C HIS A 216 -0.28 24.18 4.25
N SER A 217 -1.27 24.24 5.15
CA SER A 217 -1.63 25.46 5.86
C SER A 217 -0.93 25.58 7.21
N GLU A 218 -1.02 26.77 7.81
CA GLU A 218 -0.49 27.06 9.15
C GLU A 218 -1.35 26.49 10.30
N LEU A 219 -2.47 25.82 10.00
CA LEU A 219 -3.36 25.26 11.04
C LEU A 219 -2.59 24.33 11.99
N PRO A 220 -2.78 24.41 13.32
CA PRO A 220 -2.20 23.44 14.25
C PRO A 220 -2.56 21.99 13.88
N ILE A 221 -1.64 21.04 14.08
CA ILE A 221 -1.90 19.61 13.74
C ILE A 221 -3.12 19.07 14.51
N THR A 222 -3.38 19.58 15.71
CA THR A 222 -4.58 19.28 16.51
C THR A 222 -5.86 19.72 15.80
N GLU A 223 -5.88 20.90 15.19
CA GLU A 223 -7.02 21.38 14.40
C GLU A 223 -7.19 20.60 13.11
N VAL A 224 -6.08 20.29 12.42
CA VAL A 224 -6.11 19.41 11.24
C VAL A 224 -6.75 18.06 11.58
N ALA A 225 -6.40 17.47 12.74
CA ALA A 225 -6.98 16.21 13.20
C ALA A 225 -8.51 16.31 13.37
N MET A 226 -8.99 17.39 14.00
CA MET A 226 -10.42 17.65 14.21
C MET A 226 -11.16 17.86 12.88
N CYS A 227 -10.62 18.66 11.96
CA CYS A 227 -11.18 18.86 10.62
C CYS A 227 -11.25 17.57 9.80
N CYS A 228 -10.37 16.60 10.09
CA CYS A 228 -10.36 15.29 9.45
C CYS A 228 -11.25 14.25 10.16
N GLY A 229 -12.01 14.63 11.19
CA GLY A 229 -12.93 13.74 11.90
C GLY A 229 -12.29 12.79 12.90
N TYR A 230 -11.11 13.14 13.43
CA TYR A 230 -10.49 12.43 14.55
C TYR A 230 -10.83 13.13 15.86
N THR A 231 -11.13 12.34 16.89
CA THR A 231 -11.45 12.83 18.24
C THR A 231 -10.23 13.40 18.96
N ASP A 232 -9.04 12.92 18.62
CA ASP A 232 -7.79 13.38 19.21
C ASP A 232 -6.62 13.31 18.22
N HIS A 233 -5.63 14.14 18.48
CA HIS A 233 -4.40 14.26 17.70
C HIS A 233 -3.57 12.98 17.65
N SER A 234 -3.58 12.17 18.72
CA SER A 234 -2.78 10.94 18.81
C SER A 234 -3.33 9.85 17.90
N ALA A 235 -4.65 9.68 17.85
CA ALA A 235 -5.32 8.77 16.92
C ALA A 235 -5.04 9.17 15.47
N PHE A 236 -5.20 10.46 15.14
CA PHE A 236 -4.84 10.98 13.83
C PHE A 236 -3.38 10.71 13.48
N SER A 237 -2.45 11.06 14.36
CA SER A 237 -1.01 10.91 14.10
C SER A 237 -0.60 9.47 13.89
N ARG A 238 -1.15 8.52 14.67
CA ARG A 238 -0.91 7.09 14.47
C ARG A 238 -1.45 6.62 13.12
N GLN A 239 -2.69 6.97 12.78
CA GLN A 239 -3.32 6.54 11.53
C GLN A 239 -2.63 7.15 10.31
N PHE A 240 -2.27 8.44 10.38
CA PHE A 240 -1.50 9.13 9.34
C PHE A 240 -0.14 8.45 9.14
N LYS A 241 0.58 8.14 10.23
CA LYS A 241 1.85 7.41 10.17
C LYS A 241 1.70 6.01 9.60
N GLN A 242 0.63 5.31 9.90
CA GLN A 242 0.39 3.99 9.34
C GLN A 242 0.16 4.02 7.82
N LEU A 243 -0.56 5.04 7.31
CA LEU A 243 -0.93 5.14 5.89
C LEU A 243 0.13 5.82 5.02
N THR A 244 0.93 6.72 5.60
CA THR A 244 1.97 7.48 4.86
C THR A 244 3.39 7.07 5.21
N GLY A 245 3.60 6.46 6.38
CA GLY A 245 4.92 6.29 6.98
C GLY A 245 5.37 7.43 7.90
N PHE A 246 4.64 8.55 7.98
CA PHE A 246 5.09 9.81 8.63
C PHE A 246 4.13 10.27 9.70
N THR A 247 4.64 10.95 10.73
CA THR A 247 3.74 11.77 11.54
C THR A 247 3.28 13.00 10.74
N PRO A 248 2.08 13.55 11.01
CA PRO A 248 1.60 14.74 10.30
C PRO A 248 2.57 15.93 10.36
N ARG A 249 3.29 16.09 11.49
CA ARG A 249 4.32 17.13 11.64
C ARG A 249 5.50 16.92 10.69
N GLN A 250 6.03 15.70 10.63
CA GLN A 250 7.12 15.38 9.70
C GLN A 250 6.68 15.59 8.26
N TYR A 251 5.44 15.22 7.94
CA TYR A 251 4.86 15.42 6.62
C TYR A 251 4.78 16.90 6.24
N ARG A 252 4.27 17.77 7.14
CA ARG A 252 4.24 19.23 6.91
C ARG A 252 5.62 19.81 6.67
N GLN A 253 6.59 19.50 7.54
CA GLN A 253 7.96 20.02 7.41
C GLN A 253 8.59 19.63 6.07
N ALA A 254 8.33 18.40 5.63
CA ALA A 254 8.76 17.88 4.36
C ALA A 254 8.17 18.65 3.16
N THR A 255 6.87 18.92 3.16
CA THR A 255 6.18 19.57 2.04
C THR A 255 6.33 21.09 2.04
N SER A 256 6.46 21.74 3.20
CA SER A 256 6.68 23.19 3.28
C SER A 256 8.07 23.62 2.78
N ALA A 257 9.10 22.78 2.96
CA ALA A 257 10.45 23.03 2.45
C ALA A 257 10.58 22.92 0.91
N GLN A 258 9.48 22.61 0.20
CA GLN A 258 9.44 22.52 -1.27
C GLN A 258 8.82 23.75 -1.95
N LEU A 259 8.25 24.69 -1.18
CA LEU A 259 7.66 25.94 -1.68
C LEU A 259 8.53 27.18 -1.39
N ALA A 260 9.68 26.99 -0.74
CA ALA A 260 10.71 28.00 -0.49
C ALA A 260 11.95 27.69 -1.34
#